data_AF-A0A820H8F9-F1
#
_entry.id   AF-A0A820H8F9-F1
#
_cell.length_a   1.000
_cell.length_b   1.000
_cell.length_c   1.000
_cell.angle_alpha   90.00
_cell.angle_beta   90.00
_cell.angle_gamma   90.00
#
_symmetry.space_group_name_H-M   'P 1'
#
loop_
_entity.id
_entity.type
_entity.pdbx_description
1 polymer ?
#
loop_
_entity_poly.entity_id
_entity_poly.type
_entity_poly.pdbx_seq_one_letter_code
_entity_poly.pdbx_strand_id
1 'polypeptide(L)'
;LFILGALSYTAPEILESGEYSIQSDIYSFGSTLLDMTTCDILSDDETLQLRICARHDTNTLSQTLQNLQKTHKTIATLIGQMMIPDRQKRLTEVDLRRDDYIIESMHNIDSDQMKYPSERDKKWARDGLAKNEKFEYYLNYLKQHRNAESRIEHALQLCNQSKSIDLSILANSFQKDVIPIVEHFISNSIIIDGTLELLDKIIHNDVIITTQVVTFVARMIPIFENDEHLTGKIIGILINFATKNAKLVINAHINSNLIQVMTKHANNADVSAKCCTLVWLMAKDSI
;
A
#
# COMPACT_ATOMS: atom_id res chain seq x y z
N LEU A 1 23.01 -13.37 7.29
CA LEU A 1 21.88 -14.27 6.96
C LEU A 1 20.86 -13.66 5.99
N PHE A 2 20.39 -12.42 6.18
CA PHE A 2 19.37 -11.80 5.29
C PHE A 2 19.68 -11.86 3.79
N ILE A 3 20.94 -11.63 3.38
CA ILE A 3 21.34 -11.68 1.96
C ILE A 3 21.21 -13.10 1.39
N LEU A 4 21.58 -14.14 2.16
CA LEU A 4 21.43 -15.54 1.76
C LEU A 4 19.95 -15.95 1.69
N GLY A 5 19.13 -15.42 2.59
CA GLY A 5 17.66 -15.62 2.59
C GLY A 5 17.03 -15.10 1.30
N ALA A 6 17.30 -13.85 0.92
CA ALA A 6 16.78 -13.27 -0.32
C ALA A 6 17.26 -14.01 -1.58
N LEU A 7 18.55 -14.39 -1.63
CA LEU A 7 19.13 -15.11 -2.76
C LEU A 7 18.62 -16.55 -2.94
N SER A 8 17.99 -17.13 -1.92
CA SER A 8 17.41 -18.47 -2.00
C SER A 8 16.14 -18.54 -2.84
N TYR A 9 15.49 -17.39 -3.09
CA TYR A 9 14.34 -17.29 -4.00
C TYR A 9 14.76 -17.07 -5.46
N THR A 10 16.03 -16.74 -5.69
CA THR A 10 16.55 -16.41 -7.01
C THR A 10 16.73 -17.67 -7.84
N ALA A 11 16.21 -17.62 -9.08
CA ALA A 11 16.37 -18.69 -10.05
C ALA A 11 17.86 -18.97 -10.36
N PRO A 12 18.25 -20.23 -10.65
CA PRO A 12 19.65 -20.59 -10.87
C PRO A 12 20.29 -19.80 -12.01
N GLU A 13 19.57 -19.58 -13.11
CA GLU A 13 20.09 -18.85 -14.27
C GLU A 13 20.44 -17.39 -13.97
N ILE A 14 19.74 -16.73 -13.05
CA ILE A 14 20.06 -15.35 -12.64
C ILE A 14 21.39 -15.33 -11.90
N LEU A 15 21.68 -16.34 -11.08
CA LEU A 15 22.93 -16.40 -10.31
C LEU A 15 24.14 -16.74 -11.19
N GLU A 16 23.92 -17.52 -12.25
CA GLU A 16 24.97 -17.93 -13.18
C GLU A 16 25.26 -16.87 -14.25
N SER A 17 24.21 -16.29 -14.84
CA SER A 17 24.32 -15.42 -16.02
C SER A 17 23.87 -13.97 -15.78
N GLY A 18 23.15 -13.70 -14.70
CA GLY A 18 22.51 -12.41 -14.46
C GLY A 18 21.29 -12.14 -15.33
N GLU A 19 20.84 -13.11 -16.14
CA GLU A 19 19.71 -12.92 -17.05
C GLU A 19 18.37 -13.10 -16.34
N TYR A 20 17.56 -12.04 -16.33
CA TYR A 20 16.19 -12.06 -15.84
C TYR A 20 15.22 -12.45 -16.95
N SER A 21 14.22 -13.24 -16.60
CA SER A 21 13.17 -13.65 -17.53
C SER A 21 11.84 -13.94 -16.82
N ILE A 22 10.77 -14.08 -17.59
CA ILE A 22 9.47 -14.51 -17.03
C ILE A 22 9.62 -15.87 -16.32
N GLN A 23 10.44 -16.78 -16.86
CA GLN A 23 10.68 -18.08 -16.22
C GLN A 23 11.40 -17.94 -14.87
N SER A 24 12.28 -16.94 -14.70
CA SER A 24 12.93 -16.73 -13.41
C SER A 24 11.94 -16.22 -12.36
N ASP A 25 10.97 -15.39 -12.76
CA ASP A 25 9.88 -14.96 -11.87
C ASP A 25 9.00 -16.15 -11.47
N ILE A 26 8.71 -17.07 -12.42
CA ILE A 26 7.98 -18.31 -12.14
C ILE A 26 8.72 -19.17 -11.10
N TYR A 27 10.05 -19.27 -11.18
CA TYR A 27 10.84 -20.01 -10.18
C TYR A 27 10.76 -19.36 -8.79
N SER A 28 10.93 -18.04 -8.71
CA SER A 28 10.83 -17.30 -7.45
C SER A 28 9.44 -17.42 -6.85
N PHE A 29 8.39 -17.37 -7.67
CA PHE A 29 7.02 -17.57 -7.20
C PHE A 29 6.80 -19.01 -6.69
N GLY A 30 7.40 -20.01 -7.34
CA GLY A 30 7.38 -21.40 -6.87
C GLY A 30 8.06 -21.55 -5.51
N SER A 31 9.18 -20.87 -5.29
CA SER A 31 9.85 -20.80 -3.98
C SER A 31 8.96 -20.19 -2.91
N THR A 32 8.21 -19.12 -3.23
CA THR A 32 7.25 -18.53 -2.28
C THR A 32 6.08 -19.47 -1.98
N LEU A 33 5.54 -20.17 -2.99
CA LEU A 33 4.50 -21.16 -2.78
C LEU A 33 4.98 -22.32 -1.90
N LEU A 34 6.21 -22.79 -2.10
CA LEU A 34 6.84 -23.80 -1.26
C LEU A 34 6.80 -23.36 0.21
N ASP A 35 7.33 -22.17 0.52
CA ASP A 35 7.35 -21.62 1.88
C ASP A 35 5.96 -21.53 2.49
N MET A 36 4.97 -21.05 1.75
CA MET A 36 3.59 -20.96 2.22
C MET A 36 2.95 -22.33 2.48
N THR A 37 3.34 -23.36 1.72
CA THR A 37 2.81 -24.73 1.90
C THR A 37 3.55 -25.55 2.96
N THR A 38 4.75 -25.12 3.37
CA THR A 38 5.57 -25.85 4.34
C THR A 38 5.78 -25.09 5.64
N CYS A 39 5.22 -23.89 5.81
CA CYS A 39 5.45 -23.02 6.97
C CYS A 39 5.10 -23.65 8.33
N ASP A 40 4.19 -24.62 8.33
CA ASP A 40 3.69 -25.37 9.48
C ASP A 40 4.36 -26.74 9.64
N ILE A 41 5.24 -27.12 8.69
CA ILE A 41 5.90 -28.43 8.63
C ILE A 41 7.41 -28.29 8.83
N LEU A 42 8.03 -27.26 8.25
CA LEU A 42 9.47 -27.05 8.22
C LEU A 42 9.84 -25.77 8.97
N SER A 43 10.99 -25.79 9.63
CA SER A 43 11.61 -24.58 10.16
C SER A 43 12.15 -23.68 9.03
N ASP A 44 12.40 -22.41 9.34
CA ASP A 44 12.98 -21.44 8.39
C ASP A 44 14.32 -21.94 7.81
N ASP A 45 15.15 -22.56 8.65
CA ASP A 45 16.45 -23.11 8.24
C ASP A 45 16.30 -24.31 7.30
N GLU A 46 15.37 -25.23 7.59
CA GLU A 46 15.07 -26.39 6.73
C GLU A 46 14.52 -25.96 5.37
N THR A 47 13.62 -24.97 5.36
CA THR A 47 13.03 -24.43 4.14
C THR A 47 14.09 -23.71 3.30
N LEU A 48 14.97 -22.94 3.94
CA LEU A 48 16.13 -22.33 3.28
C LEU A 48 17.04 -23.38 2.63
N GLN A 49 17.37 -24.46 3.35
CA GLN A 49 18.19 -25.55 2.80
C GLN A 49 17.49 -26.23 1.63
N LEU A 50 16.18 -26.46 1.73
CA LEU A 50 15.40 -27.07 0.66
C LEU A 50 15.45 -26.25 -0.63
N ARG A 51 15.29 -24.92 -0.55
CA ARG A 51 15.44 -24.03 -1.71
C ARG A 51 16.85 -24.06 -2.29
N ILE A 52 17.86 -24.03 -1.43
CA ILE A 52 19.27 -24.10 -1.86
C ILE A 52 19.56 -25.40 -2.62
N CYS A 53 19.07 -26.53 -2.12
CA CYS A 53 19.21 -27.84 -2.76
C CYS A 53 18.41 -27.91 -4.06
N ALA A 54 17.16 -27.44 -4.07
CA ALA A 54 16.26 -27.46 -5.23
C ALA A 54 16.81 -26.70 -6.44
N ARG A 55 17.74 -25.74 -6.24
CA ARG A 55 18.44 -25.05 -7.35
C ARG A 55 19.38 -25.96 -8.13
N HIS A 56 19.95 -26.97 -7.49
CA HIS A 56 20.94 -27.85 -8.09
C HIS A 56 20.35 -29.21 -8.47
N ASP A 57 19.42 -29.72 -7.65
CA ASP A 57 18.79 -31.02 -7.86
C ASP A 57 17.34 -31.03 -7.34
N THR A 58 16.41 -31.49 -8.17
CA THR A 58 14.99 -31.62 -7.85
C THR A 58 14.67 -32.85 -6.99
N ASN A 59 15.63 -33.75 -6.74
CA ASN A 59 15.41 -34.96 -5.95
C ASN A 59 15.01 -34.65 -4.50
N THR A 60 15.68 -33.68 -3.85
CA THR A 60 15.37 -33.26 -2.48
C THR A 60 13.99 -32.61 -2.40
N LEU A 61 13.66 -31.77 -3.38
CA LEU A 61 12.33 -31.17 -3.51
C LEU A 61 11.25 -32.26 -3.67
N SER A 62 11.51 -33.27 -4.49
CA SER A 62 10.56 -34.36 -4.75
C SER A 62 10.21 -35.16 -3.49
N GLN A 63 11.16 -35.38 -2.59
CA GLN A 63 10.91 -36.07 -1.30
C GLN A 63 9.97 -35.27 -0.40
N THR A 64 10.21 -33.96 -0.26
CA THR A 64 9.33 -33.08 0.53
C THR A 64 7.95 -32.95 -0.11
N LEU A 65 7.90 -32.80 -1.44
CA LEU A 65 6.64 -32.73 -2.20
C LEU A 65 5.84 -34.04 -2.10
N GLN A 66 6.48 -35.22 -2.00
CA GLN A 66 5.76 -36.49 -1.78
C GLN A 66 4.99 -36.52 -0.45
N ASN A 67 5.52 -35.86 0.59
CA ASN A 67 4.81 -35.72 1.85
C ASN A 67 3.62 -34.77 1.72
N LEU A 68 3.80 -33.65 1.00
CA LEU A 68 2.74 -32.69 0.69
C LEU A 68 1.67 -33.24 -0.26
N GLN A 69 2.02 -34.15 -1.18
CA GLN A 69 1.06 -34.77 -2.11
C GLN A 69 -0.04 -35.55 -1.40
N LYS A 70 0.18 -35.97 -0.15
CA LYS A 70 -0.83 -36.67 0.66
C LYS A 70 -1.95 -35.73 1.12
N THR A 71 -1.65 -34.44 1.32
CA THR A 71 -2.60 -33.42 1.80
C THR A 71 -3.09 -32.52 0.68
N HIS A 72 -2.20 -32.05 -0.20
CA HIS A 72 -2.52 -31.12 -1.29
C HIS A 72 -1.81 -31.51 -2.60
N LYS A 73 -2.40 -32.47 -3.33
CA LYS A 73 -1.81 -33.04 -4.55
C LYS A 73 -1.55 -31.99 -5.65
N THR A 74 -2.51 -31.10 -5.90
CA THR A 74 -2.50 -30.15 -7.02
C THR A 74 -1.38 -29.11 -6.87
N ILE A 75 -1.30 -28.43 -5.72
CA ILE A 75 -0.26 -27.44 -5.45
C ILE A 75 1.15 -28.07 -5.41
N ALA A 76 1.29 -29.28 -4.87
CA ALA A 76 2.60 -29.95 -4.82
C ALA A 76 3.12 -30.27 -6.24
N THR A 77 2.24 -30.68 -7.16
CA THR A 77 2.60 -30.87 -8.56
C THR A 77 3.00 -29.55 -9.23
N LEU A 78 2.24 -28.48 -8.99
CA LEU A 78 2.51 -27.16 -9.54
C LEU A 78 3.88 -26.62 -9.07
N ILE A 79 4.18 -26.68 -7.77
CA ILE A 79 5.48 -26.25 -7.22
C ILE A 79 6.63 -27.01 -7.90
N GLY A 80 6.49 -28.33 -8.08
CA GLY A 80 7.48 -29.15 -8.76
C GLY A 80 7.73 -28.75 -10.23
N GLN A 81 6.71 -28.26 -10.93
CA GLN A 81 6.83 -27.77 -12.31
C GLN A 81 7.41 -26.35 -12.40
N MET A 82 7.20 -25.53 -11.36
CA MET A 82 7.71 -24.17 -11.27
C MET A 82 9.19 -24.12 -10.84
N MET A 83 9.60 -25.01 -9.94
CA MET A 83 10.96 -25.04 -9.38
C MET A 83 11.93 -25.96 -10.13
N ILE A 84 11.78 -26.09 -11.45
CA ILE A 84 12.73 -26.84 -12.30
C ILE A 84 13.96 -25.96 -12.57
N PRO A 85 15.21 -26.41 -12.29
CA PRO A 85 16.41 -25.62 -12.55
C PRO A 85 16.58 -25.23 -14.02
N ASP A 86 16.31 -26.17 -14.93
CA ASP A 86 16.35 -25.94 -16.38
C ASP A 86 15.18 -25.06 -16.83
N ARG A 87 15.50 -23.80 -17.17
CA ARG A 87 14.55 -22.80 -17.65
C ARG A 87 13.69 -23.27 -18.84
N GLN A 88 14.22 -24.10 -19.73
CA GLN A 88 13.48 -24.52 -20.94
C GLN A 88 12.42 -25.58 -20.63
N LYS A 89 12.61 -26.34 -19.55
CA LYS A 89 11.66 -27.37 -19.09
C LYS A 89 10.69 -26.84 -18.05
N ARG A 90 11.01 -25.68 -17.46
CA ARG A 90 10.16 -24.99 -16.49
C ARG A 90 8.87 -24.52 -17.15
N LEU A 91 7.80 -24.51 -16.35
CA LEU A 91 6.50 -24.04 -16.76
C LEU A 91 6.56 -22.62 -17.36
N THR A 92 5.79 -22.35 -18.41
CA THR A 92 5.67 -21.01 -19.00
C THR A 92 4.49 -20.23 -18.41
N GLU A 93 4.43 -18.93 -18.65
CA GLU A 93 3.30 -18.09 -18.24
C GLU A 93 1.96 -18.58 -18.83
N VAL A 94 1.98 -19.06 -20.08
CA VAL A 94 0.79 -19.54 -20.77
C VAL A 94 0.26 -20.83 -20.13
N ASP A 95 1.18 -21.70 -19.72
CA ASP A 95 0.86 -22.94 -19.01
C ASP A 95 0.34 -22.62 -17.59
N LEU A 96 0.94 -21.64 -16.90
CA LEU A 96 0.53 -21.24 -15.55
C LEU A 96 -0.91 -20.72 -15.51
N ARG A 97 -1.30 -19.91 -16.51
CA ARG A 97 -2.66 -19.39 -16.65
C ARG A 97 -3.70 -20.47 -16.93
N ARG A 98 -3.26 -21.64 -17.39
CA ARG A 98 -4.12 -22.78 -17.73
C ARG A 98 -4.11 -23.87 -16.67
N ASP A 99 -3.33 -23.71 -15.61
CA ASP A 99 -3.25 -24.67 -14.52
C ASP A 99 -4.55 -24.68 -13.70
N ASP A 100 -5.07 -25.87 -13.43
CA ASP A 100 -6.36 -26.05 -12.75
C ASP A 100 -6.34 -25.45 -11.33
N TYR A 101 -5.23 -25.56 -10.60
CA TYR A 101 -5.11 -25.01 -9.26
C TYR A 101 -5.11 -23.48 -9.28
N ILE A 102 -4.40 -22.88 -10.23
CA ILE A 102 -4.40 -21.42 -10.41
C ILE A 102 -5.79 -20.93 -10.81
N ILE A 103 -6.46 -21.61 -11.76
CA ILE A 103 -7.81 -21.25 -12.19
C ILE A 103 -8.80 -21.35 -11.01
N GLU A 104 -8.79 -22.45 -10.27
CA GLU A 104 -9.66 -22.63 -9.10
C GLU A 104 -9.38 -21.56 -8.03
N SER A 105 -8.11 -21.28 -7.77
CA SER A 105 -7.68 -20.23 -6.85
C SER A 105 -8.22 -18.86 -7.28
N MET A 106 -8.15 -18.53 -8.57
CA MET A 106 -8.69 -17.29 -9.12
C MET A 106 -10.22 -17.17 -8.98
N HIS A 107 -10.96 -18.29 -9.03
CA HIS A 107 -12.41 -18.29 -8.84
C HIS A 107 -12.82 -18.14 -7.36
N ASN A 108 -12.00 -18.67 -6.44
CA ASN A 108 -12.24 -18.60 -5.00
C ASN A 108 -11.81 -17.27 -4.36
N ILE A 109 -11.18 -16.38 -5.13
CA ILE A 109 -10.73 -15.07 -4.66
C ILE A 109 -11.87 -14.07 -4.79
N ASP A 110 -12.55 -13.80 -3.68
CA ASP A 110 -13.53 -12.72 -3.53
C ASP A 110 -12.83 -11.37 -3.24
N SER A 111 -11.70 -11.12 -3.91
CA SER A 111 -10.89 -9.92 -3.70
C SER A 111 -10.98 -8.99 -4.90
N ASP A 112 -11.57 -7.81 -4.67
CA ASP A 112 -11.53 -6.68 -5.61
C ASP A 112 -10.10 -6.29 -6.04
N GLN A 113 -9.07 -6.73 -5.31
CA GLN A 113 -7.66 -6.45 -5.60
C GLN A 113 -7.11 -7.25 -6.79
N MET A 114 -7.72 -8.39 -7.15
CA MET A 114 -7.23 -9.27 -8.23
C MET A 114 -7.89 -9.00 -9.59
N LYS A 115 -8.84 -8.06 -9.65
CA LYS A 115 -9.35 -7.52 -10.91
C LYS A 115 -8.22 -6.74 -11.58
N TYR A 116 -7.37 -7.45 -12.33
CA TYR A 116 -6.47 -6.85 -13.30
C TYR A 116 -7.32 -5.86 -14.10
N PRO A 117 -7.01 -4.55 -14.06
CA PRO A 117 -7.81 -3.58 -14.78
C PRO A 117 -7.78 -4.03 -16.24
N SER A 118 -8.96 -4.31 -16.81
CA SER A 118 -9.05 -4.70 -18.20
C SER A 118 -8.39 -3.60 -19.05
N GLU A 119 -7.94 -3.91 -20.27
CA GLU A 119 -7.43 -2.85 -21.16
C GLU A 119 -8.47 -1.74 -21.35
N ARG A 120 -9.77 -2.05 -21.22
CA ARG A 120 -10.85 -1.07 -21.15
C ARG A 120 -10.82 -0.24 -19.86
N ASP A 121 -10.55 -0.83 -18.69
CA ASP A 121 -10.43 -0.12 -17.40
C ASP A 121 -9.16 0.73 -17.34
N LYS A 122 -8.03 0.25 -17.88
CA LYS A 122 -6.79 1.05 -17.99
C LYS A 122 -6.98 2.21 -18.97
N LYS A 123 -7.64 1.96 -20.10
CA LYS A 123 -7.98 2.99 -21.08
C LYS A 123 -9.02 3.97 -20.54
N TRP A 124 -10.00 3.53 -19.75
CA TRP A 124 -10.99 4.40 -19.11
C TRP A 124 -10.42 5.17 -17.91
N ALA A 125 -9.50 4.60 -17.14
CA ALA A 125 -8.78 5.32 -16.09
C ALA A 125 -7.87 6.42 -16.69
N ARG A 126 -7.26 6.19 -17.85
CA ARG A 126 -6.46 7.18 -18.59
C ARG A 126 -7.32 8.20 -19.35
N ASP A 127 -8.37 7.76 -20.06
CA ASP A 127 -9.14 8.60 -20.99
C ASP A 127 -10.45 9.13 -20.39
N GLY A 128 -11.00 8.50 -19.35
CA GLY A 128 -12.32 8.80 -18.78
C GLY A 128 -12.26 9.71 -17.56
N LEU A 129 -11.34 9.45 -16.62
CA LEU A 129 -11.10 10.33 -15.47
C LEU A 129 -10.43 11.65 -15.91
N ALA A 130 -9.47 11.60 -16.84
CA ALA A 130 -8.78 12.81 -17.33
C ALA A 130 -9.65 13.71 -18.22
N LYS A 131 -10.72 13.18 -18.83
CA LYS A 131 -11.67 13.97 -19.63
C LYS A 131 -12.80 14.59 -18.80
N ASN A 132 -13.12 14.01 -17.64
CA ASN A 132 -14.16 14.51 -16.75
C ASN A 132 -13.51 15.21 -15.57
N GLU A 133 -13.31 16.52 -15.69
CA GLU A 133 -12.66 17.34 -14.66
C GLU A 133 -13.51 17.53 -13.38
N LYS A 134 -14.72 16.96 -13.34
CA LYS A 134 -15.68 17.12 -12.23
C LYS A 134 -15.37 16.18 -11.06
N PHE A 135 -15.30 16.75 -9.85
CA PHE A 135 -15.02 16.02 -8.61
C PHE A 135 -15.97 14.84 -8.31
N GLU A 136 -17.24 14.94 -8.69
CA GLU A 136 -18.24 13.88 -8.49
C GLU A 136 -17.85 12.53 -9.12
N TYR A 137 -17.16 12.57 -10.27
CA TYR A 137 -16.69 11.35 -10.93
C TYR A 137 -15.56 10.69 -10.14
N TYR A 138 -14.63 11.48 -9.60
CA TYR A 138 -13.56 10.98 -8.73
C TYR A 138 -14.14 10.37 -7.45
N LEU A 139 -15.12 11.02 -6.83
CA LEU A 139 -15.82 10.46 -5.66
C LEU A 139 -16.48 9.12 -5.96
N ASN A 140 -17.20 9.01 -7.07
CA ASN A 140 -17.86 7.77 -7.45
C ASN A 140 -16.83 6.66 -7.72
N TYR A 141 -15.71 7.01 -8.36
CA TYR A 141 -14.62 6.08 -8.61
C TYR A 141 -13.96 5.57 -7.32
N LEU A 142 -13.67 6.48 -6.37
CA LEU A 142 -13.15 6.12 -5.05
C LEU A 142 -14.10 5.16 -4.33
N LYS A 143 -15.42 5.41 -4.36
CA LYS A 143 -16.43 4.54 -3.76
C LYS A 143 -16.47 3.14 -4.39
N GLN A 144 -16.36 3.06 -5.73
CA GLN A 144 -16.35 1.79 -6.45
C GLN A 144 -15.09 0.96 -6.22
N HIS A 145 -13.97 1.62 -5.90
CA HIS A 145 -12.66 0.97 -5.75
C HIS A 145 -12.05 1.17 -4.36
N ARG A 146 -12.90 1.21 -3.32
CA ARG A 146 -12.50 1.44 -1.92
C ARG A 146 -11.45 0.47 -1.36
N ASN A 147 -11.23 -0.68 -2.00
CA ASN A 147 -10.30 -1.73 -1.57
C ASN A 147 -9.02 -1.80 -2.43
N ALA A 148 -8.89 -0.97 -3.47
CA ALA A 148 -7.81 -1.03 -4.44
C ALA A 148 -6.86 0.15 -4.27
N GLU A 149 -5.79 -0.06 -3.50
CA GLU A 149 -4.77 0.94 -3.14
C GLU A 149 -4.23 1.73 -4.35
N SER A 150 -3.72 1.03 -5.37
CA SER A 150 -3.17 1.66 -6.58
C SER A 150 -4.18 2.49 -7.37
N ARG A 151 -5.48 2.14 -7.29
CA ARG A 151 -6.55 2.90 -7.94
C ARG A 151 -6.88 4.16 -7.16
N ILE A 152 -6.83 4.10 -5.83
CA ILE A 152 -7.05 5.25 -4.96
C ILE A 152 -5.91 6.26 -5.12
N GLU A 153 -4.65 5.80 -5.11
CA GLU A 153 -3.48 6.65 -5.41
C GLU A 153 -3.63 7.40 -6.73
N HIS A 154 -3.90 6.68 -7.81
CA HIS A 154 -4.06 7.26 -9.14
C HIS A 154 -5.24 8.24 -9.21
N ALA A 155 -6.35 7.93 -8.55
CA ALA A 155 -7.52 8.81 -8.50
C ALA A 155 -7.23 10.12 -7.75
N LEU A 156 -6.54 10.05 -6.60
CA LEU A 156 -6.15 11.23 -5.82
C LEU A 156 -5.16 12.10 -6.60
N GLN A 157 -4.17 11.49 -7.25
CA GLN A 157 -3.20 12.21 -8.07
C GLN A 157 -3.86 12.98 -9.22
N LEU A 158 -4.77 12.32 -9.97
CA LEU A 158 -5.52 12.98 -11.03
C LEU A 158 -6.48 14.04 -10.49
N CYS A 159 -7.11 13.79 -9.35
CA CYS A 159 -7.97 14.77 -8.69
C CYS A 159 -7.17 16.03 -8.33
N ASN A 160 -5.95 15.89 -7.81
CA ASN A 160 -5.10 17.03 -7.46
C ASN A 160 -4.64 17.85 -8.66
N GLN A 161 -4.54 17.24 -9.83
CA GLN A 161 -4.18 17.92 -11.08
C GLN A 161 -5.38 18.63 -11.75
N SER A 162 -6.63 18.32 -11.35
CA SER A 162 -7.82 18.94 -11.93
C SER A 162 -7.94 20.43 -11.55
N LYS A 163 -8.26 21.26 -12.54
CA LYS A 163 -8.47 22.72 -12.38
C LYS A 163 -9.92 23.08 -11.99
N SER A 164 -10.89 22.19 -12.21
CA SER A 164 -12.32 22.47 -11.99
C SER A 164 -12.91 21.67 -10.82
N ILE A 165 -12.22 21.69 -9.68
CA ILE A 165 -12.72 21.04 -8.47
C ILE A 165 -13.77 21.96 -7.83
N ASP A 166 -15.01 21.49 -7.76
CA ASP A 166 -16.04 22.15 -6.96
C ASP A 166 -15.72 21.93 -5.47
N LEU A 167 -15.16 22.97 -4.84
CA LEU A 167 -14.74 22.93 -3.44
C LEU A 167 -15.93 22.72 -2.49
N SER A 168 -17.16 23.06 -2.89
CA SER A 168 -18.35 22.88 -2.06
C SER A 168 -18.78 21.41 -2.02
N ILE A 169 -18.72 20.71 -3.16
CA ILE A 169 -18.98 19.27 -3.24
C ILE A 169 -17.88 18.50 -2.51
N LEU A 170 -16.61 18.88 -2.74
CA LEU A 170 -15.48 18.30 -2.03
C LEU A 170 -15.61 18.48 -0.52
N ALA A 171 -15.97 19.68 -0.05
CA ALA A 171 -16.22 19.94 1.37
C ALA A 171 -17.25 18.98 1.98
N ASN A 172 -18.40 18.85 1.33
CA ASN A 172 -19.52 18.04 1.83
C ASN A 172 -19.22 16.53 1.82
N SER A 173 -18.47 16.07 0.83
CA SER A 173 -18.13 14.65 0.68
C SER A 173 -16.85 14.23 1.39
N PHE A 174 -15.96 15.16 1.77
CA PHE A 174 -14.66 14.81 2.35
C PHE A 174 -14.80 13.95 3.62
N GLN A 175 -15.59 14.43 4.58
CA GLN A 175 -15.80 13.72 5.85
C GLN A 175 -16.59 12.42 5.68
N LYS A 176 -17.60 12.42 4.80
CA LYS A 176 -18.53 11.30 4.64
C LYS A 176 -17.97 10.17 3.78
N ASP A 177 -17.23 10.52 2.74
CA ASP A 177 -16.83 9.60 1.67
C ASP A 177 -15.32 9.41 1.61
N VAL A 178 -14.52 10.49 1.66
CA VAL A 178 -13.05 10.41 1.46
C VAL A 178 -12.35 9.85 2.69
N ILE A 179 -12.65 10.36 3.89
CA ILE A 179 -12.00 9.90 5.13
C ILE A 179 -12.16 8.38 5.33
N PRO A 180 -13.36 7.77 5.25
CA PRO A 180 -13.50 6.33 5.48
C PRO A 180 -12.72 5.46 4.48
N ILE A 181 -12.53 5.94 3.24
CA ILE A 181 -11.77 5.23 2.21
C ILE A 181 -10.27 5.32 2.52
N VAL A 182 -9.78 6.53 2.79
CA VAL A 182 -8.35 6.78 3.08
C VAL A 182 -7.93 6.15 4.40
N GLU A 183 -8.82 6.08 5.39
CA GLU A 183 -8.56 5.50 6.70
C GLU A 183 -8.17 4.01 6.62
N HIS A 184 -8.64 3.28 5.60
CA HIS A 184 -8.19 1.91 5.33
C HIS A 184 -6.72 1.82 4.90
N PHE A 185 -6.18 2.92 4.33
CA PHE A 185 -4.81 3.01 3.82
C PHE A 185 -4.00 4.10 4.55
N ILE A 186 -4.29 4.32 5.83
CA ILE A 186 -3.68 5.43 6.60
C ILE A 186 -2.15 5.34 6.72
N SER A 187 -1.57 4.16 6.50
CA SER A 187 -0.12 3.92 6.50
C SER A 187 0.55 4.21 5.15
N ASN A 188 -0.21 4.42 4.07
CA ASN A 188 0.34 4.70 2.75
C ASN A 188 0.65 6.20 2.61
N SER A 189 1.93 6.53 2.42
CA SER A 189 2.40 7.92 2.33
C SER A 189 1.86 8.67 1.11
N ILE A 190 1.68 8.01 -0.04
CA ILE A 190 1.21 8.61 -1.29
C ILE A 190 -0.27 9.01 -1.18
N ILE A 191 -1.10 8.09 -0.67
CA ILE A 191 -2.52 8.34 -0.45
C ILE A 191 -2.71 9.47 0.55
N ILE A 192 -1.92 9.47 1.63
CA ILE A 192 -2.00 10.51 2.65
C ILE A 192 -1.52 11.86 2.13
N ASP A 193 -0.42 11.92 1.38
CA ASP A 193 0.04 13.17 0.76
C ASP A 193 -1.03 13.76 -0.16
N GLY A 194 -1.62 12.93 -1.03
CA GLY A 194 -2.69 13.34 -1.93
C GLY A 194 -3.95 13.81 -1.19
N THR A 195 -4.27 13.17 -0.05
CA THR A 195 -5.41 13.54 0.80
C THR A 195 -5.17 14.87 1.53
N LEU A 196 -3.95 15.10 2.04
CA LEU A 196 -3.57 16.36 2.67
C LEU A 196 -3.62 17.51 1.67
N GLU A 197 -3.22 17.30 0.41
CA GLU A 197 -3.35 18.30 -0.65
C GLU A 197 -4.80 18.67 -0.96
N LEU A 198 -5.71 17.68 -1.02
CA LEU A 198 -7.14 17.95 -1.17
C LEU A 198 -7.67 18.74 0.02
N LEU A 199 -7.24 18.38 1.24
CA LEU A 199 -7.65 19.05 2.46
C LEU A 199 -7.16 20.49 2.52
N ASP A 200 -5.93 20.76 2.07
CA ASP A 200 -5.37 22.12 2.00
C ASP A 200 -6.15 23.01 1.02
N LYS A 201 -6.60 22.46 -0.13
CA LYS A 201 -7.45 23.20 -1.08
C LYS A 201 -8.80 23.62 -0.50
N ILE A 202 -9.34 22.85 0.43
CA ILE A 202 -10.67 23.08 1.00
C ILE A 202 -10.67 23.67 2.40
N ILE A 203 -9.52 23.75 3.06
CA ILE A 203 -9.42 24.29 4.43
C ILE A 203 -9.92 25.73 4.52
N HIS A 204 -9.91 26.47 3.41
CA HIS A 204 -10.48 27.81 3.32
C HIS A 204 -12.00 27.83 3.49
N ASN A 205 -12.71 26.74 3.16
CA ASN A 205 -14.13 26.58 3.44
C ASN A 205 -14.34 26.15 4.90
N ASP A 206 -14.80 27.08 5.75
CA ASP A 206 -15.06 26.83 7.19
C ASP A 206 -15.99 25.63 7.48
N VAL A 207 -16.72 25.16 6.47
CA VAL A 207 -17.69 24.05 6.51
C VAL A 207 -17.08 22.72 6.96
N ILE A 208 -15.77 22.52 6.81
CA ILE A 208 -15.13 21.18 6.93
C ILE A 208 -14.45 20.97 8.28
N ILE A 209 -14.26 22.03 9.07
CA ILE A 209 -13.48 21.96 10.31
C ILE A 209 -14.36 21.37 11.41
N THR A 210 -14.52 20.04 11.36
CA THR A 210 -15.26 19.25 12.34
C THR A 210 -14.29 18.45 13.19
N THR A 211 -14.75 18.04 14.38
CA THR A 211 -13.95 17.19 15.29
C THR A 211 -13.44 15.94 14.57
N GLN A 212 -14.23 15.32 13.70
CA GLN A 212 -13.84 14.11 12.97
C GLN A 212 -12.64 14.36 12.05
N VAL A 213 -12.63 15.46 11.30
CA VAL A 213 -11.53 15.80 10.37
C VAL A 213 -10.27 16.12 11.15
N VAL A 214 -10.38 16.89 12.24
CA VAL A 214 -9.24 17.23 13.10
C VAL A 214 -8.64 15.98 13.75
N THR A 215 -9.47 15.09 14.31
CA THR A 215 -9.01 13.83 14.89
C THR A 215 -8.40 12.90 13.84
N PHE A 216 -8.93 12.87 12.62
CA PHE A 216 -8.35 12.12 11.51
C PHE A 216 -6.92 12.59 11.19
N VAL A 217 -6.70 13.89 11.00
CA VAL A 217 -5.37 14.46 10.74
C VAL A 217 -4.42 14.26 11.93
N ALA A 218 -4.92 14.45 13.16
CA ALA A 218 -4.13 14.25 14.38
C ALA A 218 -3.59 12.82 14.53
N ARG A 219 -4.35 11.80 14.09
CA ARG A 219 -3.93 10.39 14.12
C ARG A 219 -2.77 10.07 13.17
N MET A 220 -2.54 10.91 12.15
CA MET A 220 -1.45 10.71 11.20
C MET A 220 -0.07 11.07 11.80
N ILE A 221 -0.03 11.94 12.82
CA ILE A 221 1.23 12.40 13.44
C ILE A 221 2.12 11.24 13.90
N PRO A 222 1.66 10.29 14.75
CA PRO A 222 2.51 9.19 15.18
C PRO A 222 2.84 8.18 14.07
N ILE A 223 2.04 8.11 13.00
CA ILE A 223 2.26 7.17 11.88
C ILE A 223 3.42 7.66 11.01
N PHE A 224 3.43 8.96 10.70
CA PHE A 224 4.41 9.57 9.79
C PHE A 224 5.52 10.31 10.53
N GLU A 225 5.73 10.04 11.82
CA GLU A 225 6.73 10.73 12.65
C GLU A 225 8.17 10.63 12.12
N ASN A 226 8.47 9.68 11.22
CA ASN A 226 9.78 9.54 10.58
C ASN A 226 9.90 10.37 9.29
N ASP A 227 8.78 10.77 8.69
CA ASP A 227 8.72 11.50 7.43
C ASP A 227 8.60 13.00 7.74
N GLU A 228 9.71 13.72 7.54
CA GLU A 228 9.80 15.17 7.77
C GLU A 228 8.79 15.96 6.93
N HIS A 229 8.61 15.57 5.67
CA HIS A 229 7.76 16.29 4.73
C HIS A 229 6.28 16.12 5.09
N LEU A 230 5.83 14.89 5.31
CA LEU A 230 4.45 14.61 5.71
C LEU A 230 4.15 15.18 7.08
N THR A 231 5.05 15.01 8.05
CA THR A 231 4.89 15.59 9.39
C THR A 231 4.73 17.11 9.32
N GLY A 232 5.55 17.78 8.50
CA GLY A 232 5.46 19.22 8.26
C GLY A 232 4.14 19.65 7.60
N LYS A 233 3.60 18.87 6.65
CA LYS A 233 2.28 19.13 6.03
C LYS A 233 1.14 18.92 7.03
N ILE A 234 1.15 17.82 7.78
CA ILE A 234 0.15 17.48 8.81
C ILE A 234 0.04 18.61 9.84
N ILE A 235 1.18 19.06 10.38
CA ILE A 235 1.18 20.16 11.36
C ILE A 235 0.73 21.47 10.72
N GLY A 236 1.11 21.76 9.47
CA GLY A 236 0.64 22.93 8.73
C GLY A 236 -0.89 22.99 8.64
N ILE A 237 -1.53 21.87 8.32
CA ILE A 237 -3.00 21.76 8.30
C ILE A 237 -3.60 21.97 9.68
N LEU A 238 -3.00 21.41 10.74
CA LEU A 238 -3.46 21.62 12.11
C LEU A 238 -3.32 23.08 12.56
N ILE A 239 -2.30 23.81 12.12
CA ILE A 239 -2.17 25.26 12.33
C ILE A 239 -3.33 26.00 11.67
N ASN A 240 -3.68 25.64 10.43
CA ASN A 240 -4.81 26.25 9.72
C ASN A 240 -6.14 25.97 10.45
N PHE A 241 -6.34 24.77 10.97
CA PHE A 241 -7.50 24.45 11.82
C PHE A 241 -7.49 25.23 13.12
N ALA A 242 -6.35 25.30 13.82
CA ALA A 242 -6.23 26.01 15.09
C ALA A 242 -6.46 27.52 14.94
N THR A 243 -6.02 28.10 13.82
CA THR A 243 -6.26 29.51 13.49
C THR A 243 -7.75 29.85 13.40
N LYS A 244 -8.57 28.89 12.96
CA LYS A 244 -10.02 29.06 12.79
C LYS A 244 -10.82 28.63 14.02
N ASN A 245 -10.41 27.52 14.66
CA ASN A 245 -11.06 26.98 15.85
C ASN A 245 -10.08 26.12 16.67
N ALA A 246 -9.29 26.77 17.52
CA ALA A 246 -8.28 26.10 18.36
C ALA A 246 -8.89 25.05 19.30
N LYS A 247 -10.13 25.24 19.78
CA LYS A 247 -10.80 24.31 20.70
C LYS A 247 -10.93 22.90 20.12
N LEU A 248 -11.19 22.78 18.82
CA LEU A 248 -11.27 21.47 18.16
C LEU A 248 -9.92 20.76 18.13
N VAL A 249 -8.83 21.50 17.95
CA VAL A 249 -7.46 20.96 17.94
C VAL A 249 -7.00 20.59 19.35
N ILE A 250 -7.33 21.41 20.36
CA ILE A 250 -7.07 21.10 21.77
C ILE A 250 -7.75 19.79 22.18
N ASN A 251 -9.00 19.59 21.76
CA ASN A 251 -9.77 18.37 22.03
C ASN A 251 -9.24 17.12 21.31
N ALA A 252 -8.30 17.26 20.37
CA ALA A 252 -7.64 16.14 19.71
C ALA A 252 -6.44 15.58 20.50
N HIS A 253 -6.09 16.17 21.66
CA HIS A 253 -5.08 15.67 22.60
C HIS A 253 -3.68 15.41 22.00
N ILE A 254 -3.25 16.25 21.04
CA ILE A 254 -2.01 16.06 20.28
C ILE A 254 -0.70 16.43 21.01
N ASN A 255 -0.77 16.93 22.24
CA ASN A 255 0.39 17.53 22.95
C ASN A 255 1.59 16.57 23.09
N SER A 256 1.35 15.31 23.44
CA SER A 256 2.42 14.30 23.54
C SER A 256 3.10 14.05 22.19
N ASN A 257 2.30 14.00 21.12
CA ASN A 257 2.78 13.75 19.77
C ASN A 257 3.63 14.91 19.27
N LEU A 258 3.26 16.17 19.60
CA LEU A 258 4.05 17.34 19.22
C LEU A 258 5.42 17.35 19.91
N ILE A 259 5.50 17.01 21.19
CA ILE A 259 6.77 16.91 21.92
C ILE A 259 7.66 15.83 21.28
N GLN A 260 7.08 14.68 20.94
CA GLN A 260 7.78 13.59 20.26
C GLN A 260 8.33 14.03 18.89
N VAL A 261 7.50 14.69 18.08
CA VAL A 261 7.91 15.24 16.78
C VAL A 261 9.03 16.28 16.94
N MET A 262 8.91 17.22 17.86
CA MET A 262 9.94 18.24 18.12
C MET A 262 11.27 17.62 18.57
N THR A 263 11.21 16.57 19.37
CA THR A 263 12.41 15.86 19.84
C THR A 263 13.10 15.12 18.70
N LYS A 264 12.29 14.46 17.85
CA LYS A 264 12.78 13.64 16.75
C LYS A 264 13.34 14.47 15.59
N HIS A 265 12.70 15.59 15.31
CA HIS A 265 13.06 16.52 14.22
C HIS A 265 13.73 17.79 14.74
N ALA A 266 14.50 17.70 15.83
CA ALA A 266 15.13 18.85 16.49
C ALA A 266 16.05 19.66 15.55
N ASN A 267 16.60 19.03 14.51
CA ASN A 267 17.45 19.69 13.51
C ASN A 267 16.66 20.33 12.35
N ASN A 268 15.35 20.04 12.23
CA ASN A 268 14.50 20.62 11.21
C ASN A 268 13.80 21.88 11.77
N ALA A 269 14.33 23.04 11.38
CA ALA A 269 13.85 24.33 11.84
C ALA A 269 12.40 24.61 11.41
N ASP A 270 11.96 24.15 10.24
CA ASP A 270 10.59 24.37 9.73
C ASP A 270 9.57 23.58 10.55
N VAL A 271 9.78 22.27 10.73
CA VAL A 271 8.91 21.41 11.54
C VAL A 271 8.85 21.91 12.99
N SER A 272 10.00 22.27 13.55
CA SER A 272 10.08 22.81 14.91
C SER A 272 9.32 24.14 15.05
N ALA A 273 9.46 25.06 14.08
CA ALA A 273 8.74 26.32 14.08
C ALA A 273 7.21 26.12 13.96
N LYS A 274 6.78 25.18 13.11
CA LYS A 274 5.37 24.80 12.96
C LYS A 274 4.80 24.22 14.26
N CYS A 275 5.51 23.30 14.92
CA CYS A 275 5.11 22.78 16.23
C CYS A 275 4.94 23.91 17.26
N CYS A 276 5.92 24.81 17.39
CA CYS A 276 5.83 25.95 18.30
C CYS A 276 4.65 26.86 17.98
N THR A 277 4.39 27.13 16.70
CA THR A 277 3.26 27.93 16.24
C THR A 277 1.93 27.31 16.64
N LEU A 278 1.79 25.99 16.45
CA LEU A 278 0.58 25.26 16.82
C LEU A 278 0.34 25.28 18.33
N VAL A 279 1.39 25.05 19.13
CA VAL A 279 1.34 25.13 20.59
C VAL A 279 0.90 26.53 21.04
N TRP A 280 1.45 27.58 20.43
CA TRP A 280 1.07 28.96 20.74
C TRP A 280 -0.41 29.24 20.42
N LEU A 281 -0.89 28.81 19.26
CA LEU A 281 -2.30 28.98 18.88
C LEU A 281 -3.24 28.27 19.84
N MET A 282 -2.91 27.04 20.25
CA MET A 282 -3.69 26.30 21.25
C MET A 282 -3.66 26.99 22.62
N ALA A 283 -2.50 27.49 23.05
CA ALA A 283 -2.36 28.17 24.34
C ALA A 283 -3.14 29.48 24.40
N LYS A 284 -3.15 30.26 23.31
CA LYS A 284 -3.85 31.54 23.21
C LYS A 284 -5.35 31.44 23.50
N ASP A 285 -6.00 30.39 22.98
CA ASP A 285 -7.45 30.18 23.11
C ASP A 285 -7.83 29.31 24.32
N SER A 286 -6.85 28.87 25.12
CA SER A 286 -7.05 28.11 26.37
C SER A 286 -7.19 29.00 27.62
N ILE A 287 -7.05 30.33 27.46
CA ILE A 287 -7.17 31.36 28.51
C ILE A 287 -8.52 32.06 28.36
#